data_AF-A0A957CEJ4-F1
#
_entry.id   AF-A0A957CEJ4-F1
#
_cell.length_a   1.000
_cell.length_b   1.000
_cell.length_c   1.000
_cell.angle_alpha   90.00
_cell.angle_beta   90.00
_cell.angle_gamma   90.00
#
_symmetry.space_group_name_H-M   'P 1'
#
loop_
_entity.id
_entity.type
_entity.pdbx_description
1 polymer ?
#
loop_
_entity_poly.entity_id
_entity_poly.type
_entity_poly.pdbx_seq_one_letter_code
_entity_poly.pdbx_strand_id
1 'polypeptide(L)'
;IYTPPELIDRELFVVYPDAAADWVRENEIPQPPDEYDTITAPDSPTENIRISSPAPFAYVQGQVVITGTARSDNFAFYRLAYFEGLTPDNLQTLADNVTEPRENAELAVWDVSQLEGLYTLLLTVVRQDGGFEEYSVQVTVDNTPPTAEILFPLPDQQIFTDEEWVIVQAQVADDVSLNRVEFYVDGAEVPFAISTVPPFTEKWDIPGPGCHSFRVVAIDAAGNVGGGESTAVSVCLIERE
;
A
#
# COMPACT_ATOMS: atom_id res chain seq x y z
N ILE A 1 -10.53 -21.09 -3.33
CA ILE A 1 -11.09 -20.61 -4.61
C ILE A 1 -12.53 -21.08 -4.64
N TYR A 2 -13.43 -20.20 -4.23
CA TYR A 2 -14.85 -20.51 -4.04
C TYR A 2 -15.74 -19.75 -5.03
N THR A 3 -15.12 -19.02 -5.97
CA THR A 3 -15.78 -18.45 -7.14
C THR A 3 -16.58 -19.53 -7.88
N PRO A 4 -17.91 -19.38 -8.02
CA PRO A 4 -18.71 -20.24 -8.90
C PRO A 4 -18.12 -20.26 -10.32
N PRO A 5 -18.10 -21.41 -11.03
CA PRO A 5 -17.50 -21.51 -12.35
C PRO A 5 -18.01 -20.48 -13.37
N GLU A 6 -19.25 -20.03 -13.23
CA GLU A 6 -19.88 -19.00 -14.05
C GLU A 6 -19.35 -17.57 -13.81
N LEU A 7 -18.69 -17.33 -12.68
CA LEU A 7 -18.03 -16.06 -12.32
C LEU A 7 -16.52 -16.12 -12.53
N ILE A 8 -15.98 -17.26 -13.00
CA ILE A 8 -14.57 -17.40 -13.34
C ILE A 8 -14.40 -17.06 -14.81
N ASP A 9 -13.74 -15.93 -15.09
CA ASP A 9 -13.16 -15.70 -16.41
C ASP A 9 -11.71 -16.17 -16.43
N ARG A 10 -11.30 -16.81 -17.53
CA ARG A 10 -9.93 -17.31 -17.72
C ARG A 10 -9.29 -16.53 -18.83
N GLU A 11 -8.47 -15.57 -18.43
CA GLU A 11 -7.69 -14.77 -19.35
C GLU A 11 -6.20 -15.17 -19.29
N LEU A 12 -5.54 -15.16 -20.45
CA LEU A 12 -4.12 -15.49 -20.53
C LEU A 12 -3.32 -14.18 -20.46
N PHE A 13 -2.59 -14.02 -19.37
CA PHE A 13 -1.68 -12.90 -19.20
C PHE A 13 -0.27 -13.30 -19.58
N VAL A 14 0.39 -12.46 -20.37
CA VAL A 14 1.83 -12.56 -20.57
C VAL A 14 2.50 -11.93 -19.36
N VAL A 15 3.04 -12.76 -18.47
CA VAL A 15 3.83 -12.30 -17.34
C VAL A 15 5.23 -11.99 -17.85
N TYR A 16 5.54 -10.70 -17.96
CA TYR A 16 6.87 -10.23 -18.31
C TYR A 16 7.79 -10.30 -17.07
N PRO A 17 9.11 -10.38 -17.25
CA PRO A 17 10.04 -10.33 -16.12
C PRO A 17 9.86 -9.05 -15.29
N ASP A 18 10.14 -9.10 -13.99
CA ASP A 18 10.00 -7.95 -13.09
C ASP A 18 10.67 -6.68 -13.63
N ALA A 19 11.84 -6.82 -14.27
CA ALA A 19 12.56 -5.72 -14.92
C ALA A 19 11.80 -4.99 -16.05
N ALA A 20 10.67 -5.52 -16.51
CA ALA A 20 9.81 -4.93 -17.53
C ALA A 20 8.47 -4.42 -16.97
N ALA A 21 8.28 -4.41 -15.65
CA ALA A 21 7.04 -3.95 -15.02
C ALA A 21 6.66 -2.51 -15.43
N ASP A 22 7.64 -1.62 -15.55
CA ASP A 22 7.40 -0.24 -15.99
C ASP A 22 6.93 -0.16 -17.45
N TRP A 23 7.57 -0.93 -18.34
CA TRP A 23 7.15 -1.03 -19.74
C TRP A 23 5.73 -1.62 -19.87
N VAL A 24 5.41 -2.62 -19.06
CA VAL A 24 4.07 -3.23 -18.97
C VAL A 24 3.01 -2.19 -18.60
N ARG A 25 3.28 -1.37 -17.58
CA ARG A 25 2.37 -0.31 -17.12
C ARG A 25 2.23 0.80 -18.16
N GLU A 26 3.32 1.29 -18.72
CA GLU A 26 3.32 2.40 -19.70
C GLU A 26 2.54 2.02 -20.98
N ASN A 27 2.58 0.76 -21.37
CA ASN A 27 1.84 0.25 -22.53
C ASN A 27 0.45 -0.28 -22.16
N GLU A 28 -0.01 -0.04 -20.93
CA GLU A 28 -1.30 -0.48 -20.39
C GLU A 28 -1.56 -1.98 -20.63
N ILE A 29 -0.51 -2.81 -20.52
CA ILE A 29 -0.61 -4.24 -20.78
C ILE A 29 -1.40 -4.87 -19.65
N PRO A 30 -2.52 -5.58 -19.94
CA PRO A 30 -3.32 -6.25 -18.93
C PRO A 30 -2.43 -7.17 -18.07
N GLN A 31 -2.56 -7.04 -16.75
CA GLN A 31 -1.84 -7.87 -15.79
C GLN A 31 -2.81 -8.83 -15.10
N PRO A 32 -2.33 -10.00 -14.63
CA PRO A 32 -3.16 -10.85 -13.80
C PRO A 32 -3.64 -10.05 -12.57
N PRO A 33 -4.83 -10.35 -12.04
CA PRO A 33 -5.29 -9.71 -10.82
C PRO A 33 -4.31 -9.92 -9.66
N ASP A 34 -3.91 -8.83 -9.00
CA ASP A 34 -3.08 -8.87 -7.79
C ASP A 34 -3.90 -9.10 -6.52
N GLU A 35 -5.23 -8.95 -6.64
CA GLU A 35 -6.18 -9.21 -5.57
C GLU A 35 -6.56 -10.70 -5.51
N TYR A 36 -6.60 -11.26 -4.31
CA TYR A 36 -7.07 -12.62 -4.09
C TYR A 36 -8.59 -12.71 -4.24
N ASP A 37 -9.08 -13.90 -4.63
CA ASP A 37 -10.50 -14.26 -4.61
C ASP A 37 -11.10 -14.01 -3.21
N THR A 38 -11.87 -12.92 -3.08
CA THR A 38 -12.57 -12.57 -1.84
C THR A 38 -13.83 -13.42 -1.61
N ILE A 39 -14.20 -14.27 -2.57
CA ILE A 39 -15.33 -15.19 -2.40
C ILE A 39 -14.90 -16.29 -1.43
N THR A 40 -15.47 -16.23 -0.23
CA THR A 40 -15.28 -17.23 0.82
C THR A 40 -16.10 -18.49 0.51
N ALA A 41 -15.72 -19.63 1.09
CA ALA A 41 -16.46 -20.89 1.01
C ALA A 41 -17.95 -20.69 1.32
N PRO A 42 -18.86 -21.53 0.79
CA PRO A 42 -20.24 -21.57 1.24
C PRO A 42 -20.33 -22.30 2.59
N ASP A 43 -19.65 -21.74 3.59
CA ASP A 43 -20.17 -21.50 4.91
C ASP A 43 -19.89 -20.00 5.12
N SER A 44 -20.77 -19.17 4.59
CA SER A 44 -20.63 -17.72 4.60
C SER A 44 -20.22 -17.26 6.01
N PRO A 45 -19.29 -16.30 6.18
CA PRO A 45 -19.48 -15.39 7.31
C PRO A 45 -20.92 -14.94 7.16
N THR A 46 -21.79 -15.30 8.11
CA THR A 46 -23.20 -14.93 8.00
C THR A 46 -23.19 -13.43 7.62
N GLU A 47 -24.05 -12.97 6.71
CA GLU A 47 -24.12 -11.53 6.35
C GLU A 47 -24.05 -10.61 7.60
N ASN A 48 -24.43 -11.19 8.73
CA ASN A 48 -24.41 -10.75 10.10
C ASN A 48 -23.03 -10.53 10.79
N ILE A 49 -21.93 -11.20 10.42
CA ILE A 49 -20.61 -10.97 11.05
C ILE A 49 -19.48 -10.90 10.01
N ARG A 50 -18.85 -9.73 9.88
CA ARG A 50 -17.69 -9.52 8.98
C ARG A 50 -16.95 -8.23 9.28
N ILE A 51 -15.66 -8.23 9.02
CA ILE A 51 -14.85 -7.00 8.87
C ILE A 51 -14.67 -6.79 7.36
N SER A 52 -15.07 -5.62 6.86
CA SER A 52 -14.99 -5.25 5.44
C SER A 52 -13.85 -4.29 5.14
N SER A 53 -13.44 -3.49 6.12
CA SER A 53 -12.21 -2.68 6.06
C SER A 53 -11.54 -2.70 7.42
N PRO A 54 -10.21 -2.87 7.50
CA PRO A 54 -9.30 -3.14 6.38
C PRO A 54 -9.56 -4.50 5.72
N ALA A 55 -9.12 -4.65 4.47
CA ALA A 55 -9.18 -5.92 3.75
C ALA A 55 -8.18 -6.94 4.33
N PRO A 56 -8.40 -8.25 4.16
CA PRO A 56 -7.42 -9.27 4.53
C PRO A 56 -6.04 -8.99 3.92
N PHE A 57 -5.02 -9.03 4.79
CA PHE A 57 -3.60 -8.77 4.50
C PHE A 57 -3.28 -7.35 4.02
N ALA A 58 -4.19 -6.39 4.21
CA ALA A 58 -3.92 -5.00 3.88
C ALA A 58 -2.76 -4.43 4.71
N TYR A 59 -2.02 -3.51 4.11
CA TYR A 59 -1.07 -2.64 4.79
C TYR A 59 -1.81 -1.43 5.35
N VAL A 60 -1.55 -1.07 6.60
CA VAL A 60 -2.23 0.04 7.30
C VAL A 60 -1.24 0.88 8.09
N GLN A 61 -1.55 2.16 8.25
CA GLN A 61 -0.75 3.11 9.04
C GLN A 61 -1.65 4.11 9.79
N GLY A 62 -1.10 4.76 10.82
CA GLY A 62 -1.76 5.87 11.52
C GLY A 62 -3.09 5.49 12.18
N GLN A 63 -4.19 6.10 11.75
CA GLN A 63 -5.52 5.85 12.29
C GLN A 63 -6.38 5.04 11.32
N VAL A 64 -6.75 3.83 11.73
CA VAL A 64 -7.47 2.87 10.89
C VAL A 64 -8.94 2.81 11.34
N VAL A 65 -9.85 3.17 10.44
CA VAL A 65 -11.29 2.99 10.67
C VAL A 65 -11.68 1.56 10.30
N ILE A 66 -12.15 0.79 11.27
CA ILE A 66 -12.58 -0.58 11.06
C ILE A 66 -14.07 -0.58 10.77
N THR A 67 -14.45 -1.04 9.58
CA THR A 67 -15.86 -1.11 9.16
C THR A 67 -16.28 -2.55 8.89
N GLY A 68 -17.55 -2.84 9.09
CA GLY A 68 -18.07 -4.19 8.92
C GLY A 68 -19.52 -4.35 9.36
N THR A 69 -19.92 -5.58 9.58
CA THR A 69 -21.24 -5.95 10.09
C THR A 69 -21.05 -6.80 11.34
N ALA A 70 -21.77 -6.46 12.40
CA ALA A 70 -21.77 -7.14 13.69
C ALA A 70 -23.21 -7.16 14.21
N ARG A 71 -23.95 -8.19 13.82
CA ARG A 71 -25.33 -8.46 14.22
C ARG A 71 -25.53 -9.97 14.33
N SER A 72 -26.66 -10.40 14.89
CA SER A 72 -27.09 -11.79 14.92
C SER A 72 -28.54 -11.88 15.36
N ASP A 73 -29.18 -13.03 15.14
CA ASP A 73 -30.44 -13.33 15.82
C ASP A 73 -30.19 -13.40 17.33
N ASN A 74 -31.07 -12.77 18.13
CA ASN A 74 -30.88 -12.60 19.58
C ASN A 74 -29.55 -11.93 19.94
N PHE A 75 -29.11 -10.94 19.16
CA PHE A 75 -27.90 -10.16 19.44
C PHE A 75 -27.89 -9.63 20.89
N ALA A 76 -26.78 -9.85 21.58
CA ALA A 76 -26.52 -9.25 22.89
C ALA A 76 -25.54 -8.09 22.76
N PHE A 77 -24.33 -8.37 22.25
CA PHE A 77 -23.30 -7.37 22.01
C PHE A 77 -22.23 -7.91 21.06
N TYR A 78 -21.39 -7.03 20.53
CA TYR A 78 -20.12 -7.42 19.90
C TYR A 78 -18.93 -6.91 20.69
N ARG A 79 -17.78 -7.56 20.46
CA ARG A 79 -16.45 -7.15 20.89
C ARG A 79 -15.54 -7.12 19.67
N LEU A 80 -14.67 -6.12 19.62
CA LEU A 80 -13.61 -6.04 18.64
C LEU A 80 -12.29 -5.90 19.38
N ALA A 81 -11.37 -6.82 19.11
CA ALA A 81 -10.05 -6.85 19.71
C ALA A 81 -9.00 -7.03 18.61
N TYR A 82 -7.74 -6.83 18.98
CA TYR A 82 -6.59 -7.16 18.14
C TYR A 82 -5.49 -7.83 18.97
N PHE A 83 -4.63 -8.57 18.28
CA PHE A 83 -3.41 -9.15 18.85
C PHE A 83 -2.31 -9.21 17.80
N GLU A 84 -1.07 -9.28 18.25
CA GLU A 84 0.10 -9.39 17.38
C GLU A 84 0.24 -10.82 16.83
N GLY A 85 0.56 -10.93 15.55
CA GLY A 85 0.73 -12.19 14.84
C GLY A 85 -0.57 -12.93 14.53
N LEU A 86 -0.46 -14.25 14.41
CA LEU A 86 -1.55 -15.13 13.95
C LEU A 86 -2.23 -15.91 15.08
N THR A 87 -1.64 -15.91 16.27
CA THR A 87 -2.17 -16.64 17.43
C THR A 87 -2.61 -15.65 18.50
N PRO A 88 -3.81 -15.81 19.08
CA PRO A 88 -4.32 -14.93 20.11
C PRO A 88 -3.44 -14.99 21.36
N ASP A 89 -2.60 -13.97 21.54
CA ASP A 89 -1.88 -13.68 22.77
C ASP A 89 -2.00 -12.19 23.09
N ASN A 90 -2.03 -11.84 24.38
CA ASN A 90 -2.13 -10.46 24.85
C ASN A 90 -3.19 -9.59 24.15
N LEU A 91 -4.42 -10.10 23.98
CA LEU A 91 -5.50 -9.40 23.29
C LEU A 91 -5.72 -7.98 23.84
N GLN A 92 -5.70 -7.01 22.93
CA GLN A 92 -6.03 -5.62 23.20
C GLN A 92 -7.45 -5.34 22.69
N THR A 93 -8.26 -4.67 23.49
CA THR A 93 -9.67 -4.43 23.13
C THR A 93 -9.85 -3.04 22.50
N LEU A 94 -10.51 -2.98 21.35
CA LEU A 94 -10.88 -1.74 20.65
C LEU A 94 -12.31 -1.33 20.97
N ALA A 95 -13.22 -2.29 21.03
CA ALA A 95 -14.61 -2.12 21.42
C ALA A 95 -15.04 -3.29 22.30
N ASP A 96 -15.66 -2.99 23.43
CA ASP A 96 -16.22 -4.00 24.34
C ASP A 96 -17.70 -3.75 24.59
N ASN A 97 -18.46 -4.83 24.65
CA ASN A 97 -19.86 -4.85 25.06
C ASN A 97 -20.75 -3.83 24.31
N VAL A 98 -20.54 -3.67 23.01
CA VAL A 98 -21.36 -2.78 22.18
C VAL A 98 -22.68 -3.47 21.87
N THR A 99 -23.76 -2.97 22.47
CA THR A 99 -25.11 -3.58 22.44
C THR A 99 -25.96 -3.13 21.25
N GLU A 100 -25.45 -2.19 20.46
CA GLU A 100 -26.07 -1.75 19.21
C GLU A 100 -25.51 -2.58 18.05
N PRO A 101 -26.34 -3.34 17.31
CA PRO A 101 -25.87 -4.06 16.14
C PRO A 101 -25.40 -3.07 15.05
N ARG A 102 -24.36 -3.45 14.32
CA ARG A 102 -23.77 -2.66 13.23
C ARG A 102 -23.95 -3.41 11.90
N GLU A 103 -24.23 -2.68 10.83
CA GLU A 103 -24.35 -3.24 9.48
C GLU A 103 -23.72 -2.28 8.47
N ASN A 104 -22.70 -2.75 7.76
CA ASN A 104 -21.89 -1.95 6.84
C ASN A 104 -21.43 -0.61 7.46
N ALA A 105 -21.09 -0.63 8.74
CA ALA A 105 -20.85 0.56 9.55
C ALA A 105 -19.51 0.48 10.29
N GLU A 106 -19.08 1.59 10.87
CA GLU A 106 -17.93 1.63 11.76
C GLU A 106 -18.15 0.72 12.97
N LEU A 107 -17.17 -0.15 13.22
CA LEU A 107 -17.11 -1.04 14.38
C LEU A 107 -16.22 -0.46 15.48
N ALA A 108 -15.10 0.14 15.09
CA ALA A 108 -14.21 0.91 15.96
C ALA A 108 -13.21 1.72 15.12
N VAL A 109 -12.44 2.57 15.80
CA VAL A 109 -11.24 3.22 15.25
C VAL A 109 -10.02 2.69 16.01
N TRP A 110 -8.98 2.30 15.27
CA TRP A 110 -7.75 1.74 15.80
C TRP A 110 -6.57 2.65 15.49
N ASP A 111 -5.92 3.17 16.52
CA ASP A 111 -4.67 3.92 16.39
C ASP A 111 -3.49 2.93 16.36
N VAL A 112 -2.84 2.83 15.21
CA VAL A 112 -1.69 1.96 14.97
C VAL A 112 -0.37 2.72 14.88
N SER A 113 -0.36 4.02 15.19
CA SER A 113 0.81 4.90 15.02
C SER A 113 2.03 4.51 15.85
N GLN A 114 1.87 3.60 16.82
CA GLN A 114 2.94 3.09 17.70
C GLN A 114 3.13 1.57 17.56
N LEU A 115 2.50 0.96 16.56
CA LEU A 115 2.55 -0.47 16.28
C LEU A 115 3.33 -0.71 14.99
N GLU A 116 3.90 -1.92 14.86
CA GLU A 116 4.63 -2.33 13.66
C GLU A 116 4.49 -3.85 13.46
N GLY A 117 4.40 -4.29 12.20
CA GLY A 117 4.36 -5.69 11.84
C GLY A 117 2.95 -6.30 11.72
N LEU A 118 2.88 -7.63 11.82
CA LEU A 118 1.64 -8.39 11.56
C LEU A 118 0.71 -8.37 12.77
N TYR A 119 -0.56 -8.02 12.55
CA TYR A 119 -1.62 -8.06 13.55
C TYR A 119 -2.86 -8.79 13.02
N THR A 120 -3.65 -9.33 13.94
CA THR A 120 -4.97 -9.91 13.65
C THR A 120 -6.05 -9.13 14.40
N LEU A 121 -7.04 -8.61 13.66
CA LEU A 121 -8.30 -8.12 14.19
C LEU A 121 -9.25 -9.30 14.42
N LEU A 122 -9.90 -9.34 15.58
CA LEU A 122 -10.87 -10.36 15.96
C LEU A 122 -12.19 -9.70 16.37
N LEU A 123 -13.22 -9.92 15.56
CA LEU A 123 -14.60 -9.53 15.84
C LEU A 123 -15.33 -10.73 16.44
N THR A 124 -15.89 -10.56 17.64
CA THR A 124 -16.73 -11.56 18.31
C THR A 124 -18.14 -11.00 18.48
N VAL A 125 -19.15 -11.68 17.95
CA VAL A 125 -20.56 -11.35 18.17
C VAL A 125 -21.15 -12.35 19.16
N VAL A 126 -21.74 -11.85 20.24
CA VAL A 126 -22.35 -12.65 21.31
C VAL A 126 -23.86 -12.50 21.28
N ARG A 127 -24.56 -13.63 21.43
CA ARG A 127 -26.02 -13.73 21.50
C ARG A 127 -26.49 -13.77 22.96
N GLN A 128 -27.77 -13.49 23.21
CA GLN A 128 -28.36 -13.46 24.56
C GLN A 128 -28.35 -14.80 25.28
N ASP A 129 -28.28 -15.91 24.55
CA ASP A 129 -28.15 -17.26 25.09
C ASP A 129 -26.70 -17.64 25.46
N GLY A 130 -25.74 -16.72 25.23
CA GLY A 130 -24.32 -16.93 25.46
C GLY A 130 -23.58 -17.60 24.29
N GLY A 131 -24.27 -17.98 23.22
CA GLY A 131 -23.63 -18.41 21.98
C GLY A 131 -22.86 -17.26 21.33
N PHE A 132 -21.80 -17.57 20.59
CA PHE A 132 -21.00 -16.55 19.92
C PHE A 132 -20.51 -17.02 18.54
N GLU A 133 -20.20 -16.04 17.69
CA GLU A 133 -19.54 -16.20 16.39
C GLU A 133 -18.30 -15.31 16.35
N GLU A 134 -17.27 -15.74 15.62
CA GLU A 134 -16.03 -14.99 15.45
C GLU A 134 -15.67 -14.81 13.98
N TYR A 135 -15.07 -13.66 13.68
CA TYR A 135 -14.50 -13.35 12.37
C TYR A 135 -13.17 -12.63 12.57
N SER A 136 -12.14 -13.02 11.83
CA SER A 136 -10.80 -12.44 11.96
C SER A 136 -10.23 -11.96 10.63
N VAL A 137 -9.45 -10.89 10.68
CA VAL A 137 -8.73 -10.31 9.54
C VAL A 137 -7.29 -10.03 9.95
N GLN A 138 -6.33 -10.53 9.16
CA GLN A 138 -4.92 -10.18 9.32
C GLN A 138 -4.60 -8.89 8.58
N VAL A 139 -3.72 -8.06 9.12
CA VAL A 139 -3.18 -6.85 8.48
C VAL A 139 -1.72 -6.65 8.86
N THR A 140 -0.98 -5.96 8.01
CA THR A 140 0.38 -5.52 8.31
C THR A 140 0.34 -4.04 8.66
N VAL A 141 0.69 -3.70 9.90
CA VAL A 141 0.92 -2.31 10.28
C VAL A 141 2.33 -1.94 9.83
N ASP A 142 2.44 -0.81 9.15
CA ASP A 142 3.72 -0.25 8.71
C ASP A 142 3.63 1.28 8.76
N ASN A 143 4.33 1.89 9.73
CA ASN A 143 4.44 3.35 9.85
C ASN A 143 5.86 3.85 9.54
N THR A 144 6.71 3.02 8.91
CA THR A 144 8.11 3.34 8.65
C THR A 144 8.25 3.84 7.21
N PRO A 145 8.59 5.12 6.99
CA PRO A 145 8.76 5.60 5.63
C PRO A 145 9.98 4.98 4.93
N PRO A 146 9.90 4.73 3.62
CA PRO A 146 11.06 4.34 2.84
C PRO A 146 12.15 5.42 2.88
N THR A 147 13.36 5.03 2.51
CA THR A 147 14.46 5.96 2.23
C THR A 147 14.66 6.07 0.73
N ALA A 148 14.93 7.28 0.23
CA ALA A 148 15.20 7.52 -1.17
C ALA A 148 16.29 8.60 -1.34
N GLU A 149 17.27 8.34 -2.19
CA GLU A 149 18.34 9.30 -2.51
C GLU A 149 18.72 9.22 -3.99
N ILE A 150 19.11 10.35 -4.57
CA ILE A 150 19.64 10.41 -5.94
C ILE A 150 21.14 10.12 -5.90
N LEU A 151 21.56 9.06 -6.60
CA LEU A 151 22.97 8.70 -6.78
C LEU A 151 23.59 9.39 -8.00
N PHE A 152 22.79 9.62 -9.04
CA PHE A 152 23.19 10.34 -10.23
C PHE A 152 22.00 11.14 -10.77
N PRO A 153 22.17 12.40 -11.23
CA PRO A 153 23.44 13.12 -11.31
C PRO A 153 24.04 13.46 -9.94
N LEU A 154 25.30 13.88 -9.92
CA LEU A 154 25.94 14.37 -8.69
C LEU A 154 25.49 15.81 -8.38
N PRO A 155 25.48 16.22 -7.10
CA PRO A 155 25.25 17.62 -6.73
C PRO A 155 26.17 18.58 -7.47
N ASP A 156 25.58 19.64 -8.01
CA ASP A 156 26.23 20.73 -8.75
C ASP A 156 26.96 20.28 -10.03
N GLN A 157 26.65 19.08 -10.54
CA GLN A 157 27.23 18.57 -11.78
C GLN A 157 26.85 19.47 -12.96
N GLN A 158 27.83 19.73 -13.83
CA GLN A 158 27.60 20.33 -15.14
C GLN A 158 27.45 19.24 -16.19
N ILE A 159 26.38 19.32 -16.98
CA ILE A 159 26.07 18.36 -18.05
C ILE A 159 25.95 19.14 -19.35
N PHE A 160 26.53 18.63 -20.42
CA PHE A 160 26.47 19.32 -21.70
C PHE A 160 25.11 19.06 -22.39
N THR A 161 24.59 20.10 -23.02
CA THR A 161 23.31 20.08 -23.74
C THR A 161 23.35 19.35 -25.09
N ASP A 162 24.52 18.83 -25.51
CA ASP A 162 24.67 17.94 -26.66
C ASP A 162 24.34 16.47 -26.33
N GLU A 163 24.10 16.15 -25.06
CA GLU A 163 23.46 14.91 -24.62
C GLU A 163 21.94 14.96 -24.90
N GLU A 164 21.32 13.80 -25.12
CA GLU A 164 19.87 13.71 -25.39
C GLU A 164 19.05 13.73 -24.09
N TRP A 165 19.60 13.18 -23.01
CA TRP A 165 18.92 13.04 -21.72
C TRP A 165 19.90 13.14 -20.55
N VAL A 166 19.40 13.57 -19.40
CA VAL A 166 20.03 13.33 -18.10
C VAL A 166 19.53 12.00 -17.56
N ILE A 167 20.44 11.12 -17.15
CA ILE A 167 20.07 9.93 -16.39
C ILE A 167 19.85 10.35 -14.93
N VAL A 168 18.73 9.95 -14.35
CA VAL A 168 18.44 10.13 -12.92
C VAL A 168 18.38 8.74 -12.29
N GLN A 169 19.41 8.40 -11.52
CA GLN A 169 19.52 7.14 -10.80
C GLN A 169 19.25 7.37 -9.32
N ALA A 170 18.35 6.58 -8.75
CA ALA A 170 18.02 6.62 -7.34
C ALA A 170 18.37 5.31 -6.63
N GLN A 171 18.74 5.44 -5.36
CA GLN A 171 18.78 4.34 -4.41
C GLN A 171 17.58 4.48 -3.47
N VAL A 172 16.80 3.41 -3.37
CA VAL A 172 15.61 3.35 -2.52
C VAL A 172 15.69 2.08 -1.68
N ALA A 173 15.36 2.20 -0.40
CA ALA A 173 15.28 1.08 0.52
C ALA A 173 14.05 1.21 1.41
N ASP A 174 13.39 0.07 1.64
CA ASP A 174 12.18 -0.09 2.42
C ASP A 174 12.29 -1.41 3.21
N ASP A 175 11.71 -1.49 4.40
CA ASP A 175 11.82 -2.65 5.29
C ASP A 175 10.68 -3.66 5.14
N VAL A 176 9.56 -3.28 4.50
CA VAL A 176 8.37 -4.14 4.37
C VAL A 176 7.99 -4.36 2.91
N SER A 177 7.56 -3.32 2.21
CA SER A 177 7.09 -3.41 0.83
C SER A 177 7.02 -2.05 0.15
N LEU A 178 7.94 -1.78 -0.76
CA LEU A 178 7.87 -0.62 -1.65
C LEU A 178 6.70 -0.74 -2.64
N ASN A 179 5.93 0.33 -2.84
CA ASN A 179 4.90 0.42 -3.88
C ASN A 179 5.45 1.03 -5.18
N ARG A 180 6.06 2.22 -5.10
CA ARG A 180 6.65 2.92 -6.25
C ARG A 180 7.64 4.01 -5.87
N VAL A 181 8.40 4.45 -6.86
CA VAL A 181 9.31 5.61 -6.82
C VAL A 181 8.87 6.61 -7.88
N GLU A 182 8.73 7.86 -7.48
CA GLU A 182 8.29 8.96 -8.33
C GLU A 182 9.45 9.95 -8.50
N PHE A 183 9.75 10.31 -9.75
CA PHE A 183 10.84 11.20 -10.12
C PHE A 183 10.31 12.56 -10.56
N TYR A 184 10.83 13.63 -9.97
CA TYR A 184 10.38 14.99 -10.19
C TYR A 184 11.53 15.90 -10.61
N VAL A 185 11.18 16.97 -11.31
CA VAL A 185 12.11 18.03 -11.74
C VAL A 185 11.50 19.40 -11.46
N ASP A 186 12.34 20.38 -11.08
CA ASP A 186 12.03 21.80 -10.92
C ASP A 186 10.78 22.12 -10.06
N GLY A 187 10.55 21.32 -9.03
CA GLY A 187 9.41 21.51 -8.12
C GLY A 187 8.05 21.22 -8.76
N ALA A 188 8.01 20.53 -9.90
CA ALA A 188 6.76 20.10 -10.52
C ALA A 188 5.91 19.23 -9.57
N GLU A 189 4.59 19.37 -9.65
CA GLU A 189 3.63 18.55 -8.89
C GLU A 189 3.39 17.16 -9.52
N VAL A 190 3.69 17.02 -10.82
CA VAL A 190 3.55 15.76 -11.55
C VAL A 190 4.94 15.17 -11.76
N PRO A 191 5.18 13.89 -11.43
CA PRO A 191 6.45 13.26 -11.71
C PRO A 191 6.66 13.10 -13.22
N PHE A 192 7.89 13.29 -13.69
CA PHE A 192 8.23 13.04 -15.10
C PHE A 192 8.36 11.53 -15.38
N ALA A 193 8.62 10.73 -14.34
CA ALA A 193 8.69 9.29 -14.41
C ALA A 193 8.25 8.64 -13.09
N ILE A 194 7.73 7.42 -13.20
CA ILE A 194 7.38 6.56 -12.06
C ILE A 194 8.04 5.23 -12.33
N SER A 195 8.64 4.61 -11.33
CA SER A 195 9.20 3.26 -11.41
C SER A 195 8.74 2.40 -10.23
N THR A 196 8.39 1.14 -10.49
CA THR A 196 7.93 0.20 -9.45
C THR A 196 8.95 -0.89 -9.15
N VAL A 197 10.04 -0.98 -9.92
CA VAL A 197 11.02 -2.07 -9.84
C VAL A 197 12.46 -1.56 -9.92
N PRO A 198 13.39 -2.10 -9.11
CA PRO A 198 14.79 -1.75 -9.24
C PRO A 198 15.41 -2.36 -10.52
N PRO A 199 16.41 -1.72 -11.13
CA PRO A 199 17.06 -0.49 -10.69
C PRO A 199 16.23 0.76 -11.00
N PHE A 200 16.10 1.67 -10.02
CA PHE A 200 15.38 2.93 -10.18
C PHE A 200 16.23 3.92 -10.98
N THR A 201 16.08 3.90 -12.30
CA THR A 201 16.89 4.70 -13.23
C THR A 201 16.00 5.21 -14.35
N GLU A 202 15.84 6.52 -14.40
CA GLU A 202 14.97 7.18 -15.34
C GLU A 202 15.73 8.15 -16.23
N LYS A 203 15.19 8.40 -17.42
CA LYS A 203 15.74 9.38 -18.36
C LYS A 203 14.88 10.63 -18.35
N TRP A 204 15.53 11.78 -18.30
CA TRP A 204 14.87 13.07 -18.40
C TRP A 204 15.43 13.84 -19.60
N ASP A 205 14.56 14.19 -20.55
CA ASP A 205 14.93 14.87 -21.78
C ASP A 205 15.46 16.29 -21.50
N ILE A 206 16.58 16.64 -22.12
CA ILE A 206 17.22 17.95 -21.92
C ILE A 206 16.42 19.04 -22.67
N PRO A 207 15.84 20.04 -21.96
CA PRO A 207 15.04 21.09 -22.60
C PRO A 207 15.89 22.23 -23.18
N GLY A 208 17.17 22.27 -22.85
CA GLY A 208 18.11 23.35 -23.20
C GLY A 208 19.03 23.71 -22.02
N PRO A 209 19.86 24.75 -22.15
CA PRO A 209 20.73 25.20 -21.06
C PRO A 209 19.91 25.81 -19.91
N GLY A 210 20.36 25.57 -18.68
CA GLY A 210 19.65 25.97 -17.46
C GLY A 210 20.01 25.08 -16.28
N CYS A 211 19.76 25.56 -15.07
CA CYS A 211 19.93 24.71 -13.88
C CYS A 211 18.59 24.08 -13.50
N HIS A 212 18.63 22.78 -13.22
CA HIS A 212 17.47 21.96 -12.90
C HIS A 212 17.67 21.24 -11.57
N SER A 213 16.58 21.06 -10.84
CA SER A 213 16.58 20.36 -9.55
C SER A 213 15.76 19.09 -9.62
N PHE A 214 16.40 17.95 -9.41
CA PHE A 214 15.76 16.64 -9.36
C PHE A 214 15.46 16.24 -7.92
N ARG A 215 14.30 15.63 -7.69
CA ARG A 215 14.01 14.93 -6.43
C ARG A 215 13.31 13.62 -6.70
N VAL A 216 13.48 12.67 -5.80
CA VAL A 216 12.75 11.40 -5.83
C VAL A 216 11.90 11.25 -4.59
N VAL A 217 10.74 10.61 -4.75
CA VAL A 217 9.82 10.29 -3.66
C VAL A 217 9.54 8.80 -3.74
N ALA A 218 9.81 8.07 -2.66
CA ALA A 218 9.46 6.67 -2.54
C ALA A 218 8.18 6.53 -1.73
N ILE A 219 7.30 5.62 -2.13
CA ILE A 219 6.03 5.35 -1.49
C ILE A 219 5.91 3.85 -1.28
N ASP A 220 5.62 3.42 -0.06
CA ASP A 220 5.44 2.01 0.28
C ASP A 220 3.97 1.54 0.12
N ALA A 221 3.71 0.27 0.43
CA ALA A 221 2.38 -0.34 0.33
C ALA A 221 1.39 0.15 1.40
N ALA A 222 1.86 0.63 2.54
CA ALA A 222 1.04 1.27 3.56
C ALA A 222 0.73 2.74 3.23
N GLY A 223 1.46 3.31 2.26
CA GLY A 223 1.37 4.70 1.82
C GLY A 223 2.32 5.65 2.55
N ASN A 224 3.31 5.17 3.32
CA ASN A 224 4.32 6.07 3.89
C ASN A 224 5.20 6.63 2.77
N VAL A 225 5.73 7.84 3.01
CA VAL A 225 6.43 8.62 1.98
C VAL A 225 7.84 8.97 2.42
N GLY A 226 8.81 8.58 1.60
CA GLY A 226 10.24 8.78 1.79
C GLY A 226 10.87 9.72 0.75
N GLY A 227 11.97 10.38 1.11
CA GLY A 227 12.73 11.26 0.21
C GLY A 227 12.14 12.68 0.11
N GLY A 228 12.06 13.21 -1.11
CA GLY A 228 11.53 14.54 -1.41
C GLY A 228 12.60 15.64 -1.41
N GLU A 229 12.17 16.87 -1.09
CA GLU A 229 12.99 18.10 -1.18
C GLU A 229 14.28 18.04 -0.34
N SER A 230 14.28 17.30 0.77
CA SER A 230 15.47 17.12 1.62
C SER A 230 16.60 16.34 0.95
N THR A 231 16.31 15.66 -0.16
CA THR A 231 17.24 14.81 -0.93
C THR A 231 17.39 15.27 -2.38
N ALA A 232 16.93 16.49 -2.68
CA ALA A 232 17.00 17.03 -4.03
C ALA A 232 18.44 17.29 -4.48
N VAL A 233 18.71 17.03 -5.75
CA VAL A 233 20.01 17.24 -6.40
C VAL A 233 19.85 18.26 -7.51
N SER A 234 20.69 19.30 -7.49
CA SER A 234 20.72 20.33 -8.54
C SER A 234 21.86 20.10 -9.51
N VAL A 235 21.61 20.33 -10.79
CA VAL A 235 22.61 20.31 -11.87
C VAL A 235 22.45 21.52 -12.77
N CYS A 236 23.49 21.86 -13.54
CA CYS A 236 23.41 22.90 -14.55
C CYS A 236 23.77 22.35 -15.93
N LEU A 237 22.84 22.51 -16.87
CA LEU A 237 23.00 22.16 -18.27
C LEU A 237 23.67 23.33 -18.98
N ILE A 238 24.81 23.06 -19.63
CA ILE A 238 25.65 24.06 -20.28
C ILE A 238 25.83 23.75 -21.76
N GLU A 239 26.01 24.80 -22.56
CA GLU A 239 26.40 24.64 -23.97
C GLU A 239 27.87 24.25 -24.05
N ARG A 240 28.22 23.49 -25.09
CA ARG A 240 29.60 23.19 -25.42
C ARG A 240 30.19 24.32 -26.27
N GLU A 241 31.33 24.87 -25.85
CA GLU A 241 32.09 25.86 -26.65
C GLU A 241 32.66 25.27 -27.95
#